data_AF-A0A3D9HP98-F1
#
_entry.id   AF-A0A3D9HP98-F1
#
_cell.length_a   1.000
_cell.length_b   1.000
_cell.length_c   1.000
_cell.angle_alpha   90.00
_cell.angle_beta   90.00
_cell.angle_gamma   90.00
#
_symmetry.space_group_name_H-M   'P 1'
#
loop_
_entity.id
_entity.type
_entity.pdbx_description
1 polymer ?
#
loop_
_entity_poly.entity_id
_entity_poly.type
_entity_poly.pdbx_seq_one_letter_code
_entity_poly.pdbx_strand_id
1 'polypeptide(L)'
;MGKMSEQREKAAQEVLSGIKAAVVARKYGVTPGTVNQWVRDYREQHGEQDHPYPQEQAEEMKRLHEVEKKYEKAVKMLGEKDLEIEILRELLKKPTPAYPKNSR
;
A
#
# COMPACT_ATOMS: atom_id res chain seq x y z
N MET A 1 -36.52 -10.86 -7.39
CA MET A 1 -35.27 -10.24 -7.91
C MET A 1 -34.19 -11.31 -7.92
N GLY A 2 -33.46 -11.47 -9.03
CA GLY A 2 -32.38 -12.46 -9.14
C GLY A 2 -31.15 -12.01 -8.35
N LYS A 3 -30.46 -12.96 -7.69
CA LYS A 3 -29.23 -12.70 -6.95
C LYS A 3 -28.18 -12.09 -7.89
N MET A 4 -27.53 -10.99 -7.48
CA MET A 4 -26.48 -10.37 -8.29
C MET A 4 -25.26 -11.30 -8.33
N SER A 5 -24.53 -11.33 -9.45
CA SER A 5 -23.30 -12.12 -9.54
C SER A 5 -22.15 -11.41 -8.83
N GLU A 6 -21.25 -12.17 -8.20
CA GLU A 6 -20.09 -11.66 -7.44
C GLU A 6 -19.27 -10.60 -8.18
N GLN A 7 -19.06 -10.77 -9.50
CA GLN A 7 -18.36 -9.77 -10.33
C GLN A 7 -19.06 -8.41 -10.38
N ARG A 8 -20.40 -8.39 -10.42
CA ARG A 8 -21.21 -7.16 -10.48
C ARG A 8 -21.24 -6.47 -9.12
N GLU A 9 -21.30 -7.25 -8.04
CA GLU A 9 -21.20 -6.72 -6.67
C GLU A 9 -19.85 -6.05 -6.46
N LYS A 10 -18.77 -6.70 -6.88
CA LYS A 10 -17.43 -6.12 -6.81
C LYS A 10 -17.29 -4.85 -7.65
N ALA A 11 -17.83 -4.82 -8.86
CA ALA A 11 -17.82 -3.63 -9.71
C ALA A 11 -18.63 -2.46 -9.10
N ALA A 12 -19.78 -2.75 -8.49
CA ALA A 12 -20.58 -1.75 -7.79
C ALA A 12 -19.82 -1.19 -6.56
N GLN A 13 -19.20 -2.08 -5.77
CA GLN A 13 -18.39 -1.70 -4.61
C GLN A 13 -17.19 -0.82 -4.98
N GLU A 14 -16.49 -1.11 -6.08
CA GLU A 14 -15.39 -0.29 -6.58
C GLU A 14 -15.85 1.14 -6.93
N VAL A 15 -17.03 1.31 -7.53
CA VAL A 15 -17.57 2.65 -7.78
C VAL A 15 -17.95 3.35 -6.48
N LEU A 16 -18.56 2.60 -5.57
CA LEU A 16 -18.97 3.07 -4.25
C LEU A 16 -17.76 3.48 -3.37
N SER A 17 -16.58 2.90 -3.57
CA SER A 17 -15.34 3.32 -2.89
C SER A 17 -14.68 4.58 -3.49
N GLY A 18 -15.30 5.20 -4.50
CA GLY A 18 -14.83 6.45 -5.10
C GLY A 18 -14.15 6.30 -6.46
N ILE A 19 -14.04 5.09 -7.01
CA ILE A 19 -13.49 4.88 -8.36
C ILE A 19 -14.53 5.33 -9.39
N LYS A 20 -14.11 6.10 -10.40
CA LYS A 20 -15.02 6.55 -11.48
C LYS A 20 -15.61 5.34 -12.21
N ALA A 21 -16.94 5.34 -12.40
CA ALA A 21 -17.66 4.28 -13.13
C ALA A 21 -17.07 3.98 -14.52
N ALA A 22 -16.53 4.98 -15.23
CA ALA A 22 -15.88 4.79 -16.52
C ALA A 22 -14.57 3.96 -16.45
N VAL A 23 -13.84 4.05 -15.34
CA VAL A 23 -12.61 3.26 -15.10
C VAL A 23 -13.00 1.81 -14.83
N VAL A 24 -13.97 1.62 -13.94
CA VAL A 24 -14.51 0.29 -13.60
C VAL A 24 -15.11 -0.37 -14.86
N ALA A 25 -15.87 0.36 -15.65
CA ALA A 25 -16.46 -0.14 -16.90
C ALA A 25 -15.40 -0.72 -17.86
N ARG A 26 -14.26 -0.03 -18.05
CA ARG A 26 -13.14 -0.55 -18.86
C ARG A 26 -12.52 -1.82 -18.27
N LYS A 27 -12.35 -1.87 -16.94
CA LYS A 27 -11.79 -3.04 -16.23
C LYS A 27 -12.65 -4.29 -16.43
N TYR A 28 -13.97 -4.13 -16.43
CA TYR A 28 -14.92 -5.23 -16.56
C TYR A 28 -15.43 -5.45 -17.99
N GLY A 29 -14.92 -4.71 -18.98
CA GLY A 29 -15.32 -4.86 -20.38
C GLY A 29 -16.78 -4.48 -20.67
N VAL A 30 -17.36 -3.58 -19.87
CA VAL A 30 -18.76 -3.14 -20.00
C VAL A 30 -18.88 -1.64 -20.19
N THR A 31 -20.10 -1.14 -20.37
CA THR A 31 -20.35 0.31 -20.47
C THR A 31 -20.47 0.96 -19.07
N PRO A 32 -20.17 2.26 -18.93
CA PRO A 32 -20.40 2.98 -17.66
C PRO A 32 -21.85 2.93 -17.19
N GLY A 33 -22.82 2.92 -18.12
CA GLY A 33 -24.24 2.79 -17.81
C GLY A 33 -24.56 1.45 -17.15
N THR A 34 -23.94 0.36 -17.62
CA THR A 34 -24.07 -0.97 -17.04
C THR A 34 -23.55 -1.01 -15.59
N VAL A 35 -22.41 -0.38 -15.33
CA VAL A 35 -21.85 -0.30 -13.97
C VAL A 35 -22.75 0.54 -13.05
N ASN A 36 -23.27 1.66 -13.54
CA ASN A 36 -24.21 2.49 -12.77
C ASN A 36 -25.51 1.74 -12.44
N GLN A 37 -25.98 0.87 -13.32
CA GLN A 37 -27.11 -0.01 -13.03
C GLN A 37 -26.76 -1.00 -11.91
N TRP A 38 -25.59 -1.62 -11.94
CA TRP A 38 -25.16 -2.51 -10.87
C TRP A 38 -25.03 -1.80 -9.52
N VAL A 39 -24.61 -0.52 -9.51
CA VAL A 39 -24.61 0.30 -8.28
C VAL A 39 -26.02 0.52 -7.73
N ARG A 40 -27.02 0.72 -8.61
CA ARG A 40 -28.44 0.83 -8.21
C ARG A 40 -28.95 -0.50 -7.67
N ASP A 41 -28.75 -1.58 -8.41
CA ASP A 41 -29.15 -2.94 -8.01
C ASP A 41 -28.52 -3.32 -6.65
N TYR A 42 -27.26 -2.95 -6.44
CA TYR A 42 -26.55 -3.17 -5.18
C TYR A 42 -27.23 -2.45 -4.00
N ARG A 43 -27.58 -1.16 -4.17
CA ARG A 43 -28.29 -0.37 -3.15
C ARG A 43 -29.71 -0.89 -2.90
N GLU A 44 -30.41 -1.35 -3.92
CA GLU A 44 -31.74 -1.96 -3.76
C GLU A 44 -31.68 -3.28 -2.97
N GLN A 45 -30.63 -4.10 -3.18
CA GLN A 45 -30.46 -5.37 -2.46
C GLN A 45 -29.93 -5.20 -1.03
N HIS A 46 -29.04 -4.24 -0.79
CA HIS A 46 -28.35 -4.08 0.51
C HIS A 46 -28.87 -2.90 1.33
N GLY A 47 -29.83 -2.13 0.78
CA GLY A 47 -30.31 -0.87 1.34
C GLY A 47 -29.38 0.31 1.05
N GLU A 48 -29.83 1.52 1.38
CA GLU A 48 -28.97 2.70 1.52
C GLU A 48 -28.12 2.62 2.80
N GLN A 49 -27.57 1.45 3.12
CA GLN A 49 -26.58 1.41 4.17
C GLN A 49 -25.36 2.19 3.71
N ASP A 50 -25.01 3.21 4.48
CA ASP A 50 -23.67 3.78 4.48
C ASP A 50 -22.70 2.61 4.45
N HIS A 51 -21.92 2.56 3.37
CA HIS A 51 -21.06 1.47 2.93
C HIS A 51 -20.70 0.41 3.99
N PRO A 52 -20.60 -0.89 3.63
CA PRO A 52 -19.96 -1.88 4.49
C PRO A 52 -18.43 -1.66 4.65
N TYR A 53 -17.85 -0.63 4.03
CA TYR A 53 -16.41 -0.36 3.95
C TYR A 53 -15.71 0.45 5.05
N PRO A 54 -16.35 1.09 6.06
CA PRO A 54 -15.63 1.81 7.11
C PRO A 54 -14.64 0.94 7.86
N GLN A 55 -14.99 -0.33 8.12
CA GLN A 55 -14.16 -1.19 8.95
C GLN A 55 -12.97 -1.77 8.17
N GLU A 56 -13.18 -2.28 6.96
CA GLU A 56 -12.10 -2.80 6.13
C GLU A 56 -11.13 -1.70 5.70
N GLN A 57 -11.61 -0.50 5.33
CA GLN A 57 -10.74 0.64 5.02
C GLN A 57 -9.99 1.13 6.26
N ALA A 58 -10.62 1.14 7.44
CA ALA A 58 -9.93 1.49 8.68
C ALA A 58 -8.85 0.47 9.04
N GLU A 59 -9.09 -0.82 8.81
CA GLU A 59 -8.09 -1.87 8.99
C GLU A 59 -6.96 -1.74 7.96
N GLU A 60 -7.27 -1.48 6.70
CA GLU A 60 -6.29 -1.24 5.64
C GLU A 60 -5.43 -0.01 5.96
N MET A 61 -6.03 1.10 6.39
CA MET A 61 -5.31 2.30 6.85
C MET A 61 -4.39 2.00 8.04
N LYS A 62 -4.86 1.20 9.01
CA LYS A 62 -4.01 0.78 10.15
C LYS A 62 -2.83 -0.05 9.67
N ARG A 63 -3.05 -1.02 8.77
CA ARG A 63 -1.98 -1.84 8.19
C ARG A 63 -0.99 -0.97 7.41
N LEU A 64 -1.47 -0.02 6.61
CA LEU A 64 -0.63 0.91 5.85
C LEU A 64 0.26 1.74 6.79
N HIS A 65 -0.32 2.32 7.83
CA HIS A 65 0.40 3.09 8.84
C HIS A 65 1.47 2.27 9.58
N GLU A 66 1.17 1.00 9.88
CA GLU A 66 2.15 0.08 10.47
C GLU A 66 3.31 -0.22 9.51
N VAL A 67 3.02 -0.40 8.22
CA VAL A 67 4.04 -0.62 7.18
C VAL A 67 4.92 0.62 7.02
N GLU A 68 4.33 1.81 6.98
CA GLU A 68 5.06 3.09 6.90
C GLU A 68 6.01 3.26 8.09
N LYS A 69 5.54 3.02 9.33
CA LYS A 69 6.39 3.06 10.52
C LYS A 69 7.55 2.06 10.46
N LYS A 70 7.30 0.83 10.00
CA LYS A 70 8.34 -0.18 9.84
C LYS A 70 9.36 0.23 8.79
N TYR A 71 8.91 0.84 7.69
CA TYR A 71 9.75 1.36 6.63
C TYR A 71 10.64 2.51 7.10
N GLU A 72 10.08 3.51 7.78
CA GLU A 72 10.87 4.64 8.34
C GLU A 72 11.96 4.15 9.29
N LYS A 73 11.63 3.19 10.17
CA LYS A 73 12.60 2.56 11.06
C LYS A 73 13.70 1.83 10.28
N ALA A 74 13.34 1.08 9.25
CA ALA A 74 14.29 0.35 8.41
C ALA A 74 15.25 1.30 7.68
N VAL A 75 14.73 2.38 7.09
CA VAL A 75 15.52 3.40 6.40
C VAL A 75 16.52 4.06 7.35
N LYS A 76 16.09 4.40 8.58
CA LYS A 76 16.98 4.98 9.59
C LYS A 76 18.14 4.03 9.94
N MET A 77 17.84 2.77 10.26
CA MET A 77 18.87 1.78 10.60
C MET A 77 19.83 1.53 9.43
N LEU A 78 19.31 1.54 8.19
CA LEU A 78 20.12 1.39 7.00
C LEU A 78 21.12 2.54 6.87
N GLY A 79 20.67 3.79 7.03
CA GLY A 79 21.56 4.96 6.99
C GLY A 79 22.64 4.94 8.09
N GLU A 80 22.28 4.52 9.30
CA GLU A 80 23.26 4.34 10.39
C GLU A 80 24.33 3.30 10.02
N LYS A 81 23.93 2.20 9.37
CA LYS A 81 24.85 1.14 8.92
C LYS A 81 25.71 1.58 7.74
N ASP A 82 25.16 2.34 6.80
CA ASP A 82 25.92 2.89 5.67
C ASP A 82 27.01 3.85 6.14
N LEU A 83 26.71 4.70 7.14
CA LEU A 83 27.70 5.59 7.76
C LEU A 83 28.81 4.80 8.47
N GLU A 84 28.45 3.77 9.23
CA GLU A 84 29.42 2.87 9.89
C GLU A 84 30.34 2.22 8.86
N ILE A 85 29.79 1.72 7.76
CA ILE A 85 30.55 1.12 6.66
C ILE A 85 31.48 2.14 6.00
N GLU A 86 31.04 3.38 5.79
CA GLU A 86 31.85 4.45 5.21
C GLU A 86 33.06 4.78 6.09
N ILE A 87 32.85 4.93 7.40
CA ILE A 87 33.92 5.16 8.37
C ILE A 87 34.91 3.99 8.36
N LEU A 88 34.43 2.74 8.40
CA LEU A 88 35.29 1.56 8.38
C LEU A 88 36.11 1.48 7.08
N ARG A 89 35.50 1.80 5.93
CA ARG A 89 36.20 1.87 4.64
C ARG A 89 37.27 2.95 4.64
N GLU A 90 37.01 4.11 5.25
CA GLU A 90 38.00 5.18 5.37
C GLU A 90 39.18 4.76 6.26
N LEU A 91 38.93 4.09 7.39
CA LEU A 91 39.97 3.58 8.27
C LEU A 91 40.89 2.57 7.58
N LEU A 92 40.34 1.69 6.74
CA LEU A 92 41.13 0.73 5.96
C LEU A 92 42.00 1.39 4.87
N LYS A 93 41.59 2.57 4.36
CA LYS A 93 42.39 3.33 3.38
C LYS A 93 43.56 4.08 4.01
N LYS A 94 43.53 4.31 5.33
CA LYS A 94 44.64 4.98 6.02
C LYS A 94 45.81 3.98 6.10
N PRO A 95 47.00 4.30 5.53
CA PRO A 95 48.15 3.43 5.69
C PRO A 95 48.42 3.24 7.19
N THR A 96 48.70 2.01 7.59
CA THR A 96 48.91 1.60 8.99
C THR A 96 49.63 2.69 9.78
N PRO A 97 49.11 3.16 10.93
CA PRO A 97 49.90 4.04 11.80
C PRO A 97 51.22 3.32 12.04
N ALA A 98 52.33 4.00 11.76
CA ALA A 98 53.66 3.45 11.93
C ALA A 98 53.80 3.05 13.41
N TYR A 99 53.50 1.78 13.71
CA TYR A 99 53.74 1.23 15.02
C TYR A 99 55.26 1.34 15.20
N PRO A 100 55.78 2.07 16.21
CA PRO A 100 57.20 2.07 16.45
C PRO A 100 57.58 0.62 16.74
N LYS A 101 58.29 0.00 15.79
CA LYS A 101 58.95 -1.27 16.05
C LYS A 101 60.01 -0.92 17.07
N ASN A 102 59.80 -1.32 18.31
CA ASN A 102 60.83 -1.25 19.34
C ASN A 102 62.07 -1.95 18.78
N SER A 103 63.03 -1.16 18.33
CA SER A 103 64.31 -1.62 17.83
C SER A 103 65.23 -1.74 19.03
N ARG A 104 65.43 -2.99 19.45
CA ARG A 104 66.47 -3.52 20.35
C ARG A 104 66.66 -2.83 21.70
#